data_AF-W7YRN9-F1
#
_entry.id   AF-W7YRN9-F1
#
_cell.length_a   1.000
_cell.length_b   1.000
_cell.length_c   1.000
_cell.angle_alpha   90.00
_cell.angle_beta   90.00
_cell.angle_gamma   90.00
#
_symmetry.space_group_name_H-M   'P 1'
#
loop_
_entity.id
_entity.type
_entity.pdbx_description
1 polymer ?
#
loop_
_entity_poly.entity_id
_entity_poly.type
_entity_poly.pdbx_seq_one_letter_code
_entity_poly.pdbx_strand_id
1 'polypeptide(L)'
;MKKLLFTLLLSAWVMLSYAQEHETVRKHNGPFFEEYLAFTSDTAIKDGRYLKKYKDFIIEQGIYKENKKFGRWAYFSLDGIFEFEYDHNTQKVIKISSKQTPEEYTETPVLFLGSPIIPYLFMVNHIVYADEAKNKNITGKIVLAIRINSKGQITSLFIKEKLHPILNAEVMRVAKTIPSHWQWIPATYKGKNINSEYLIDIQFDLTEEEHP
;
A
#
# COMPACT_ATOMS: atom_id res chain seq x y z
N MET A 1 56.08 -53.08 -24.71
CA MET A 1 54.60 -52.94 -24.74
C MET A 1 54.09 -52.73 -23.32
N LYS A 2 53.87 -51.49 -22.88
CA LYS A 2 53.21 -51.15 -21.62
C LYS A 2 51.89 -50.46 -21.97
N LYS A 3 50.75 -51.07 -21.65
CA LYS A 3 49.42 -50.46 -21.82
C LYS A 3 49.19 -49.51 -20.65
N LEU A 4 49.05 -48.22 -20.95
CA LEU A 4 48.62 -47.20 -20.00
C LEU A 4 47.11 -47.32 -19.84
N LEU A 5 46.64 -47.69 -18.65
CA LEU A 5 45.22 -47.73 -18.30
C LEU A 5 44.84 -46.34 -17.78
N PHE A 6 44.05 -45.59 -18.55
CA PHE A 6 43.54 -44.27 -18.15
C PHE A 6 42.20 -44.49 -17.45
N THR A 7 42.19 -44.45 -16.11
CA THR A 7 40.95 -44.49 -15.32
C THR A 7 40.28 -43.12 -15.39
N LEU A 8 39.19 -43.05 -16.16
CA LEU A 8 38.33 -41.88 -16.24
C LEU A 8 37.50 -41.77 -14.94
N LEU A 9 37.89 -40.87 -14.03
CA LEU A 9 37.10 -40.54 -12.83
C LEU A 9 35.92 -39.65 -13.24
N LEU A 10 34.75 -40.25 -13.45
CA LEU A 10 33.50 -39.55 -13.68
C LEU A 10 32.97 -39.06 -12.32
N SER A 11 33.28 -37.82 -11.94
CA SER A 11 32.65 -37.18 -10.78
C SER A 11 31.23 -36.74 -11.18
N ALA A 12 30.25 -37.55 -10.80
CA ALA A 12 28.84 -37.15 -10.90
C ALA A 12 28.55 -36.13 -9.79
N TRP A 13 28.62 -34.84 -10.11
CA TRP A 13 28.01 -33.81 -9.29
C TRP A 13 26.50 -33.96 -9.39
N VAL A 14 25.91 -34.65 -8.41
CA VAL A 14 24.46 -34.61 -8.21
C VAL A 14 24.13 -33.18 -7.76
N MET A 15 23.70 -32.35 -8.69
CA MET A 15 23.02 -31.10 -8.35
C MET A 15 21.69 -31.50 -7.71
N LEU A 16 21.66 -31.65 -6.37
CA LEU A 16 20.40 -31.55 -5.65
C LEU A 16 19.89 -30.13 -5.91
N SER A 17 19.00 -29.98 -6.89
CA SER A 17 18.11 -28.83 -6.90
C SER A 17 17.28 -28.96 -5.63
N TYR A 18 17.69 -28.29 -4.56
CA TYR A 18 16.77 -27.99 -3.47
C TYR A 18 15.65 -27.17 -4.11
N ALA A 19 14.54 -27.83 -4.45
CA ALA A 19 13.30 -27.12 -4.69
C ALA A 19 13.07 -26.31 -3.42
N GLN A 20 13.12 -24.99 -3.55
CA GLN A 20 13.01 -24.12 -2.39
C GLN A 20 11.60 -24.30 -1.82
N GLU A 21 11.51 -24.88 -0.63
CA GLU A 21 10.22 -25.18 -0.01
C GLU A 21 9.63 -23.91 0.60
N HIS A 22 8.30 -23.82 0.55
CA HIS A 22 7.54 -22.71 1.12
C HIS A 22 6.63 -23.17 2.25
N GLU A 23 6.43 -22.32 3.25
CA GLU A 23 5.39 -22.47 4.25
C GLU A 23 4.46 -21.26 4.30
N THR A 24 3.27 -21.44 4.86
CA THR A 24 2.30 -20.34 5.03
C THR A 24 2.51 -19.66 6.38
N VAL A 25 2.86 -18.38 6.35
CA VAL A 25 2.98 -17.54 7.53
C VAL A 25 1.73 -16.68 7.69
N ARG A 26 1.27 -16.54 8.93
CA ARG A 26 0.14 -15.69 9.31
C ARG A 26 0.56 -14.73 10.41
N LYS A 27 0.27 -13.44 10.25
CA LYS A 27 0.64 -12.39 11.22
C LYS A 27 -0.54 -11.47 11.48
N HIS A 28 -0.68 -11.06 12.74
CA HIS A 28 -1.63 -10.04 13.17
C HIS A 28 -0.87 -8.82 13.69
N ASN A 29 -1.34 -7.62 13.36
CA ASN A 29 -0.86 -6.36 13.92
C ASN A 29 -2.05 -5.42 14.11
N GLY A 30 -2.63 -5.43 15.31
CA GLY A 30 -3.89 -4.73 15.60
C GLY A 30 -5.00 -5.19 14.64
N PRO A 31 -5.64 -4.26 13.90
CA PRO A 31 -6.70 -4.60 12.96
C PRO A 31 -6.18 -5.22 11.65
N PHE A 32 -4.87 -5.29 11.45
CA PHE A 32 -4.30 -5.86 10.23
C PHE A 32 -3.99 -7.34 10.38
N PHE A 33 -4.25 -8.09 9.32
CA PHE A 33 -3.86 -9.48 9.16
C PHE A 33 -3.10 -9.66 7.85
N GLU A 34 -2.01 -10.41 7.87
CA GLU A 34 -1.26 -10.82 6.68
C GLU A 34 -1.19 -12.34 6.63
N GLU A 35 -1.47 -12.93 5.46
CA GLU A 35 -1.16 -14.32 5.15
C GLU A 35 -0.30 -14.37 3.89
N TYR A 36 0.82 -15.09 3.95
CA TYR A 36 1.77 -15.15 2.84
C TYR A 36 2.57 -16.45 2.80
N LEU A 37 3.04 -16.81 1.62
CA LEU A 37 4.07 -17.84 1.46
C LEU A 37 5.46 -17.25 1.69
N ALA A 38 6.30 -18.00 2.40
CA ALA A 38 7.69 -17.65 2.66
C ALA A 38 8.58 -18.88 2.54
N PHE A 39 9.88 -18.67 2.32
CA PHE A 39 10.83 -19.79 2.30
C PHE A 39 10.90 -20.46 3.68
N THR A 40 10.87 -21.80 3.71
CA THR A 40 11.05 -22.56 4.96
C THR A 40 12.42 -22.33 5.59
N SER A 41 13.43 -21.98 4.78
CA SER A 41 14.77 -21.63 5.25
C SER A 41 14.84 -20.28 5.98
N ASP A 42 13.93 -19.34 5.65
CA ASP A 42 13.83 -18.02 6.28
C ASP A 42 12.43 -17.42 6.04
N THR A 43 11.59 -17.46 7.08
CA THR A 43 10.20 -16.98 7.04
C THR A 43 10.06 -15.45 6.96
N ALA A 44 11.18 -14.71 7.05
CA ALA A 44 11.23 -13.29 6.74
C ALA A 44 11.22 -13.01 5.24
N ILE A 45 11.51 -14.01 4.41
CA ILE A 45 11.54 -13.88 2.94
C ILE A 45 10.20 -14.32 2.36
N LYS A 46 9.34 -13.35 2.06
CA LYS A 46 8.08 -13.55 1.34
C LYS A 46 8.37 -13.99 -0.09
N ASP A 47 7.81 -15.12 -0.49
CA ASP A 47 7.92 -15.66 -1.84
C ASP A 47 6.67 -16.51 -2.15
N GLY A 48 5.91 -16.11 -3.17
CA GLY A 48 4.60 -16.68 -3.48
C GLY A 48 3.42 -15.79 -3.11
N ARG A 49 2.23 -16.40 -2.97
CA ARG A 49 0.97 -15.67 -2.74
C ARG A 49 1.02 -14.83 -1.47
N TYR A 50 0.35 -13.69 -1.50
CA TYR A 50 0.20 -12.77 -0.39
C TYR A 50 -1.20 -12.17 -0.36
N LEU A 51 -1.75 -12.03 0.84
CA LEU A 51 -2.92 -11.23 1.10
C LEU A 51 -2.72 -10.42 2.39
N LYS A 52 -3.30 -9.23 2.41
CA LYS A 52 -3.41 -8.34 3.56
C LYS A 52 -4.87 -8.00 3.78
N LYS A 53 -5.32 -8.08 5.02
CA LYS A 53 -6.66 -7.68 5.45
C LYS A 53 -6.60 -6.54 6.44
N TYR A 54 -7.65 -5.72 6.44
CA TYR A 54 -8.01 -4.83 7.53
C TYR A 54 -9.35 -5.31 8.07
N LYS A 55 -9.38 -5.69 9.35
CA LYS A 55 -10.47 -6.48 9.94
C LYS A 55 -10.74 -7.70 9.05
N ASP A 56 -11.96 -7.86 8.54
CA ASP A 56 -12.35 -9.02 7.74
C ASP A 56 -12.11 -8.83 6.23
N PHE A 57 -11.85 -7.60 5.78
CA PHE A 57 -11.78 -7.26 4.36
C PHE A 57 -10.35 -7.35 3.81
N ILE A 58 -10.19 -8.00 2.66
CA ILE A 58 -8.93 -7.97 1.90
C ILE A 58 -8.71 -6.56 1.38
N ILE A 59 -7.54 -5.99 1.64
CA ILE A 59 -7.13 -4.66 1.20
C ILE A 59 -5.98 -4.68 0.20
N GLU A 60 -5.13 -5.71 0.23
CA GLU A 60 -4.10 -5.95 -0.78
C GLU A 60 -3.97 -7.45 -1.06
N GLN A 61 -3.77 -7.83 -2.31
CA GLN A 61 -3.37 -9.20 -2.66
C GLN A 61 -2.46 -9.21 -3.89
N GLY A 62 -1.58 -10.21 -3.96
CA GLY A 62 -0.66 -10.39 -5.08
C GLY A 62 0.36 -11.47 -4.81
N ILE A 63 1.50 -11.37 -5.49
CA ILE A 63 2.60 -12.32 -5.40
C ILE A 63 3.86 -11.58 -4.98
N TYR A 64 4.60 -12.14 -4.03
CA TYR A 64 5.98 -11.76 -3.77
C TYR A 64 6.94 -12.69 -4.50
N LYS A 65 8.10 -12.17 -4.91
CA LYS A 65 9.29 -12.93 -5.29
C LYS A 65 10.46 -12.36 -4.51
N GLU A 66 11.02 -13.14 -3.58
CA GLU A 66 12.10 -12.71 -2.68
C GLU A 66 11.87 -11.30 -2.08
N ASN A 67 10.78 -11.12 -1.33
CA ASN A 67 10.35 -9.85 -0.72
C ASN A 67 10.01 -8.69 -1.67
N LYS A 68 10.04 -8.90 -2.99
CA LYS A 68 9.62 -7.90 -3.98
C LYS A 68 8.21 -8.22 -4.48
N LYS A 69 7.33 -7.21 -4.51
CA LYS A 69 6.02 -7.35 -5.16
C LYS A 69 6.25 -7.71 -6.64
N PHE A 70 5.64 -8.81 -7.09
CA PHE A 70 5.80 -9.38 -8.42
C PHE A 70 4.44 -9.50 -9.11
N GLY A 71 4.42 -9.20 -10.41
CA GLY A 71 3.26 -9.27 -11.26
C GLY A 71 2.17 -8.30 -10.84
N ARG A 72 0.93 -8.73 -11.09
CA ARG A 72 -0.28 -7.95 -10.83
C ARG A 72 -0.65 -8.01 -9.36
N TRP A 73 -0.94 -6.85 -8.81
CA TRP A 73 -1.40 -6.64 -7.45
C TRP A 73 -2.72 -5.91 -7.47
N ALA A 74 -3.69 -6.43 -6.72
CA ALA A 74 -5.00 -5.81 -6.56
C ALA A 74 -5.07 -5.11 -5.20
N TYR A 75 -5.62 -3.90 -5.21
CA TYR A 75 -5.82 -3.05 -4.05
C TYR A 75 -7.30 -2.76 -3.88
N PHE A 76 -7.75 -2.71 -2.63
CA PHE A 76 -9.16 -2.60 -2.28
C PHE A 76 -9.35 -1.54 -1.20
N SER A 77 -10.56 -1.01 -1.12
CA SER A 77 -11.00 -0.07 -0.07
C SER A 77 -11.19 -0.79 1.28
N LEU A 78 -11.62 -0.04 2.30
CA LEU A 78 -11.84 -0.57 3.65
C LEU A 78 -12.93 -1.65 3.75
N ASP A 79 -13.89 -1.64 2.83
CA ASP A 79 -15.00 -2.59 2.74
C ASP A 79 -14.73 -3.71 1.72
N GLY A 80 -13.47 -3.86 1.30
CA GLY A 80 -13.06 -4.89 0.33
C GLY A 80 -13.53 -4.60 -1.10
N ILE A 81 -13.90 -3.36 -1.41
CA ILE A 81 -14.29 -2.95 -2.77
C ILE A 81 -13.01 -2.81 -3.60
N PHE A 82 -12.96 -3.46 -4.76
CA PHE A 82 -11.83 -3.35 -5.68
C PHE A 82 -11.61 -1.88 -6.09
N GLU A 83 -10.38 -1.39 -5.98
CA GLU A 83 -9.99 -0.02 -6.32
C GLU A 83 -9.17 0.01 -7.61
N PHE A 84 -8.06 -0.73 -7.66
CA PHE A 84 -7.23 -0.81 -8.84
C PHE A 84 -6.33 -2.05 -8.85
N GLU A 85 -5.87 -2.41 -10.04
CA GLU A 85 -4.81 -3.38 -10.27
C GLU A 85 -3.56 -2.68 -10.81
N TYR A 86 -2.40 -3.03 -10.29
CA TYR A 86 -1.10 -2.51 -10.72
C TYR A 86 -0.13 -3.65 -10.99
N ASP A 87 0.55 -3.58 -12.12
CA ASP A 87 1.60 -4.53 -12.48
C ASP A 87 2.97 -4.00 -12.06
N HIS A 88 3.58 -4.65 -11.06
CA HIS A 88 4.90 -4.28 -10.54
C HIS A 88 6.04 -4.58 -11.51
N ASN A 89 5.84 -5.46 -12.51
CA ASN A 89 6.85 -5.74 -13.52
C ASN A 89 6.92 -4.59 -14.54
N THR A 90 5.77 -4.11 -14.97
CA THR A 90 5.67 -3.08 -16.02
C THR A 90 5.50 -1.66 -15.47
N GLN A 91 5.27 -1.52 -14.17
CA GLN A 91 5.00 -0.27 -13.47
C GLN A 91 3.79 0.49 -14.04
N LYS A 92 2.71 -0.25 -14.30
CA LYS A 92 1.50 0.29 -14.93
C LYS A 92 0.25 -0.06 -14.14
N VAL A 93 -0.68 0.89 -14.08
CA VAL A 93 -2.05 0.62 -13.68
C VAL A 93 -2.72 -0.18 -14.80
N ILE A 94 -3.27 -1.35 -14.44
CA ILE A 94 -3.94 -2.26 -15.38
C ILE A 94 -5.44 -2.00 -15.39
N LYS A 95 -6.04 -1.71 -14.24
CA LYS A 95 -7.49 -1.51 -14.09
C LYS A 95 -7.78 -0.61 -12.90
N ILE A 96 -8.84 0.19 -12.97
CA ILE A 96 -9.38 1.01 -11.88
C ILE A 96 -10.88 0.71 -11.78
N SER A 97 -11.45 0.72 -10.58
CA SER A 97 -12.84 0.34 -10.26
C SER A 97 -13.90 1.04 -11.13
N SER A 98 -13.63 2.26 -11.59
CA SER A 98 -14.57 3.08 -12.36
C SER A 98 -14.58 2.82 -13.88
N LYS A 99 -13.64 2.05 -14.44
CA LYS A 99 -13.54 1.82 -15.91
C LYS A 99 -13.01 0.42 -16.23
N GLN A 100 -13.41 -0.16 -17.36
CA GLN A 100 -13.16 -1.58 -17.63
C GLN A 100 -11.77 -1.84 -18.25
N THR A 101 -11.21 -0.90 -19.04
CA THR A 101 -9.94 -1.10 -19.75
C THR A 101 -9.00 0.14 -19.76
N PRO A 102 -7.65 -0.05 -19.80
CA PRO A 102 -6.64 1.01 -19.97
C PRO A 102 -6.94 2.05 -21.06
N GLU A 103 -7.49 1.57 -22.17
CA GLU A 103 -7.75 2.35 -23.37
C GLU A 103 -8.92 3.35 -23.20
N GLU A 104 -9.75 3.16 -22.17
CA GLU A 104 -10.86 4.06 -21.82
C GLU A 104 -10.42 5.22 -20.89
N TYR A 105 -9.20 5.18 -20.34
CA TYR A 105 -8.73 6.25 -19.44
C TYR A 105 -8.28 7.48 -20.21
N THR A 106 -9.22 8.40 -20.48
CA THR A 106 -8.82 9.78 -20.81
C THR A 106 -8.07 10.42 -19.64
N GLU A 107 -8.45 10.07 -18.41
CA GLU A 107 -7.76 10.50 -17.20
C GLU A 107 -7.81 9.42 -16.10
N THR A 108 -6.80 9.43 -15.24
CA THR A 108 -6.73 8.65 -14.00
C THR A 108 -6.43 9.56 -12.82
N PRO A 109 -6.97 9.30 -11.62
CA PRO A 109 -6.64 10.05 -10.42
C PRO A 109 -5.21 9.73 -9.95
N VAL A 110 -4.75 10.47 -8.93
CA VAL A 110 -3.60 10.05 -8.13
C VAL A 110 -4.00 8.81 -7.34
N LEU A 111 -3.14 7.80 -7.31
CA LEU A 111 -3.34 6.59 -6.49
C LEU A 111 -2.18 6.45 -5.51
N PHE A 112 -2.47 6.00 -4.29
CA PHE A 112 -1.43 5.46 -3.41
C PHE A 112 -1.06 4.06 -3.90
N LEU A 113 0.23 3.71 -3.99
CA LEU A 113 0.65 2.35 -4.41
C LEU A 113 0.45 1.33 -3.28
N GLY A 114 -0.81 1.05 -2.99
CA GLY A 114 -1.31 0.27 -1.87
C GLY A 114 -2.82 0.45 -1.73
N SER A 115 -3.41 -0.11 -0.67
CA SER A 115 -4.81 0.23 -0.36
C SER A 115 -4.95 1.71 0.02
N PRO A 116 -5.95 2.45 -0.50
CA PRO A 116 -6.17 3.86 -0.14
C PRO A 116 -6.52 4.05 1.33
N ILE A 117 -6.86 2.98 2.06
CA ILE A 117 -7.09 3.03 3.50
C ILE A 117 -5.80 3.32 4.30
N ILE A 118 -4.62 3.01 3.74
CA ILE A 118 -3.35 3.13 4.46
C ILE A 118 -3.01 4.59 4.78
N PRO A 119 -3.04 5.54 3.81
CA PRO A 119 -2.89 6.96 4.13
C PRO A 119 -3.96 7.49 5.10
N TYR A 120 -5.22 7.07 4.95
CA TYR A 120 -6.30 7.50 5.83
C TYR A 120 -6.06 7.04 7.28
N LEU A 121 -5.81 5.74 7.51
CA LEU A 121 -5.54 5.17 8.83
C LEU A 121 -4.30 5.79 9.46
N PHE A 122 -3.28 6.08 8.67
CA PHE A 122 -2.12 6.82 9.17
C PHE A 122 -2.53 8.18 9.73
N MET A 123 -3.37 8.95 9.03
CA MET A 123 -3.84 10.24 9.56
C MET A 123 -4.62 10.04 10.86
N VAL A 124 -5.68 9.22 10.85
CA VAL A 124 -6.57 9.11 12.02
C VAL A 124 -5.92 8.47 13.24
N ASN A 125 -4.92 7.59 13.07
CA ASN A 125 -4.21 6.97 14.18
C ASN A 125 -3.17 7.89 14.85
N HIS A 126 -2.76 8.97 14.18
CA HIS A 126 -1.74 9.90 14.70
C HIS A 126 -2.28 11.29 15.03
N ILE A 127 -3.54 11.57 14.65
CA ILE A 127 -4.25 12.80 15.00
C ILE A 127 -4.74 12.72 16.45
N VAL A 128 -4.47 13.78 17.20
CA VAL A 128 -4.99 13.97 18.56
C VAL A 128 -6.14 14.97 18.51
N TYR A 129 -7.34 14.53 18.85
CA TYR A 129 -8.47 15.43 19.02
C TYR A 129 -8.27 16.28 20.29
N ALA A 130 -7.79 17.51 20.11
CA ALA A 130 -7.44 18.42 21.21
C ALA A 130 -8.62 18.67 22.16
N ASP A 131 -8.36 18.65 23.47
CA ASP A 131 -9.38 18.85 24.51
C ASP A 131 -10.10 20.19 24.38
N GLU A 132 -9.41 21.25 23.96
CA GLU A 132 -10.05 22.53 23.68
C GLU A 132 -11.11 22.43 22.58
N ALA A 133 -10.85 21.64 21.53
CA ALA A 133 -11.80 21.42 20.45
C ALA A 133 -12.96 20.52 20.90
N LYS A 134 -12.70 19.53 21.75
CA LYS A 134 -13.74 18.69 22.38
C LYS A 134 -14.65 19.52 23.30
N ASN A 135 -14.07 20.31 24.22
CA ASN A 135 -14.79 21.18 25.16
C ASN A 135 -15.64 22.24 24.45
N LYS A 136 -15.26 22.64 23.24
CA LYS A 136 -16.00 23.55 22.37
C LYS A 136 -16.98 22.84 21.44
N ASN A 137 -17.16 21.53 21.58
CA ASN A 137 -18.02 20.68 20.75
C ASN A 137 -17.78 20.82 19.24
N ILE A 138 -16.52 20.98 18.82
CA ILE A 138 -16.17 21.25 17.43
C ILE A 138 -16.15 19.95 16.62
N THR A 139 -17.20 19.68 15.86
CA THR A 139 -17.31 18.51 14.98
C THR A 139 -17.31 18.91 13.51
N GLY A 140 -17.01 17.97 12.62
CA GLY A 140 -17.10 18.15 11.18
C GLY A 140 -15.92 17.55 10.42
N LYS A 141 -15.79 17.97 9.16
CA LYS A 141 -14.83 17.39 8.22
C LYS A 141 -13.68 18.35 7.92
N ILE A 142 -12.47 17.80 7.85
CA ILE A 142 -11.29 18.44 7.27
C ILE A 142 -10.88 17.65 6.03
N VAL A 143 -10.62 18.34 4.92
CA VAL A 143 -10.06 17.72 3.70
C VAL A 143 -8.59 18.11 3.56
N LEU A 144 -7.70 17.15 3.79
CA LEU A 144 -6.28 17.29 3.51
C LEU A 144 -6.04 17.04 2.02
N ALA A 145 -5.32 17.95 1.37
CA ALA A 145 -4.85 17.80 0.00
C ALA A 145 -3.33 17.59 -0.02
N ILE A 146 -2.92 16.53 -0.71
CA ILE A 146 -1.52 16.17 -0.98
C ILE A 146 -1.28 16.40 -2.46
N ARG A 147 -0.43 17.38 -2.82
CA ARG A 147 -0.10 17.64 -4.23
C ARG A 147 1.00 16.71 -4.68
N ILE A 148 0.69 15.87 -5.67
CA ILE A 148 1.60 14.93 -6.29
C ILE A 148 1.98 15.45 -7.68
N ASN A 149 3.28 15.48 -7.99
CA ASN A 149 3.74 15.87 -9.33
C ASN A 149 3.70 14.70 -10.31
N SER A 150 3.99 14.97 -11.60
CA SER A 150 4.07 13.95 -12.66
C SER A 150 5.12 12.85 -12.44
N LYS A 151 5.99 12.98 -11.44
CA LYS A 151 6.98 11.97 -11.02
C LYS A 151 6.51 11.14 -9.81
N GLY A 152 5.28 11.33 -9.32
CA GLY A 152 4.76 10.63 -8.15
C GLY A 152 5.31 11.17 -6.81
N GLN A 153 5.87 12.38 -6.79
CA GLN A 153 6.46 12.97 -5.58
C GLN A 153 5.51 13.97 -4.93
N ILE A 154 5.45 13.97 -3.61
CA ILE A 154 4.77 15.01 -2.83
C ILE A 154 5.51 16.33 -3.03
N THR A 155 4.78 17.37 -3.44
CA THR A 155 5.31 18.73 -3.65
C THR A 155 4.75 19.75 -2.67
N SER A 156 3.54 19.53 -2.16
CA SER A 156 2.95 20.39 -1.13
C SER A 156 1.83 19.67 -0.37
N LEU A 157 1.60 20.11 0.87
CA LEU A 157 0.49 19.69 1.71
C LEU A 157 -0.32 20.92 2.11
N PHE A 158 -1.64 20.87 2.01
CA PHE A 158 -2.51 21.96 2.45
C PHE A 158 -3.91 21.47 2.82
N ILE A 159 -4.62 22.26 3.62
CA ILE A 159 -6.01 21.98 4.00
C ILE A 159 -6.92 22.63 2.95
N LYS A 160 -7.63 21.80 2.19
CA LYS A 160 -8.55 22.22 1.12
C LYS A 160 -9.89 22.65 1.69
N GLU A 161 -10.44 21.86 2.61
CA GLU A 161 -11.63 22.21 3.40
C GLU A 161 -11.23 22.29 4.86
N LYS A 162 -11.38 23.48 5.44
CA LYS A 162 -11.00 23.79 6.83
C LYS A 162 -12.21 23.61 7.74
N LEU A 163 -11.97 23.18 8.97
CA LEU A 163 -12.98 23.12 10.03
C LEU A 163 -12.73 24.20 11.09
N HIS A 164 -11.73 24.00 11.94
CA HIS A 164 -11.37 24.92 13.01
C HIS A 164 -9.84 25.02 13.12
N PRO A 165 -9.25 26.20 13.39
CA PRO A 165 -7.79 26.39 13.40
C PRO A 165 -7.00 25.35 14.21
N ILE A 166 -7.51 24.96 15.38
CA ILE A 166 -6.90 23.95 16.26
C ILE A 166 -6.79 22.59 15.55
N LEU A 167 -7.91 22.11 14.98
CA LEU A 167 -7.96 20.82 14.30
C LEU A 167 -7.22 20.86 12.96
N ASN A 168 -7.28 22.00 12.24
CA ASN A 168 -6.51 22.20 11.01
C ASN A 168 -5.00 22.13 11.26
N ALA A 169 -4.53 22.73 12.36
CA ALA A 169 -3.12 22.70 12.76
C ALA A 169 -2.67 21.27 13.09
N GLU A 170 -3.53 20.51 13.77
CA GLU A 170 -3.25 19.12 14.12
C GLU A 170 -3.18 18.20 12.89
N VAL A 171 -4.15 18.29 11.98
CA VAL A 171 -4.11 17.55 10.70
C VAL A 171 -2.82 17.88 9.94
N MET A 172 -2.43 19.15 9.89
CA MET A 172 -1.20 19.57 9.22
C MET A 172 0.07 19.07 9.93
N ARG A 173 0.07 18.96 11.27
CA ARG A 173 1.18 18.39 12.05
C ARG A 173 1.43 16.94 11.63
N VAL A 174 0.39 16.13 11.56
CA VAL A 174 0.46 14.71 11.16
C VAL A 174 0.76 14.55 9.68
N ALA A 175 0.18 15.38 8.81
CA ALA A 175 0.43 15.32 7.38
C ALA A 175 1.93 15.51 7.05
N LYS A 176 2.62 16.37 7.80
CA LYS A 176 4.07 16.59 7.65
C LYS A 176 4.93 15.40 8.06
N THR A 177 4.36 14.42 8.76
CA THR A 177 5.05 13.18 9.15
C THR A 177 4.74 11.99 8.24
N ILE A 178 4.00 12.21 7.13
CA ILE A 178 3.76 11.17 6.12
C ILE A 178 5.11 10.57 5.67
N PRO A 179 5.25 9.23 5.66
CA PRO A 179 6.52 8.60 5.36
C PRO A 179 7.03 8.91 3.95
N SER A 180 8.29 9.32 3.84
CA SER A 180 8.92 9.68 2.56
C SER A 180 9.12 8.51 1.58
N HIS A 181 9.10 7.27 2.10
CA HIS A 181 9.24 6.05 1.30
C HIS A 181 7.91 5.58 0.68
N TRP A 182 6.80 6.25 1.01
CA TRP A 182 5.50 5.97 0.39
C TRP A 182 5.52 6.34 -1.09
N GLN A 183 4.92 5.46 -1.90
CA GLN A 183 4.91 5.60 -3.34
C GLN A 183 3.52 6.01 -3.81
N TRP A 184 3.49 7.02 -4.68
CA TRP A 184 2.28 7.54 -5.30
C TRP A 184 2.35 7.34 -6.80
N ILE A 185 1.26 6.86 -7.37
CA ILE A 185 1.06 6.81 -8.81
C ILE A 185 0.49 8.17 -9.23
N PRO A 186 1.16 8.92 -10.10
CA PRO A 186 0.66 10.23 -10.54
C PRO A 186 -0.65 10.07 -11.32
N ALA A 187 -1.47 11.11 -11.27
CA ALA A 187 -2.61 11.24 -12.15
C ALA A 187 -2.15 11.30 -13.61
N THR A 188 -3.00 10.84 -14.52
CA THR A 188 -2.72 10.92 -15.96
C THR A 188 -3.83 11.66 -16.68
N TYR A 189 -3.47 12.35 -17.77
CA TYR A 189 -4.40 12.90 -18.74
C TYR A 189 -3.89 12.56 -20.15
N LYS A 190 -4.71 11.88 -20.95
CA LYS A 190 -4.36 11.35 -22.27
C LYS A 190 -3.03 10.57 -22.26
N GLY A 191 -2.87 9.70 -21.25
CA GLY A 191 -1.68 8.87 -21.07
C GLY A 191 -0.42 9.59 -20.59
N LYS A 192 -0.48 10.90 -20.30
CA LYS A 192 0.65 11.67 -19.77
C LYS A 192 0.47 11.92 -18.28
N ASN A 193 1.51 11.69 -17.49
CA ASN A 193 1.51 12.03 -16.07
C ASN A 193 1.36 13.55 -15.89
N ILE A 194 0.47 13.95 -14.99
CA ILE A 194 0.20 15.34 -14.66
C ILE A 194 0.34 15.58 -13.16
N ASN A 195 0.48 16.86 -12.78
CA ASN A 195 0.39 17.26 -11.38
C ASN A 195 -1.08 17.21 -10.97
N SER A 196 -1.38 16.64 -9.81
CA SER A 196 -2.74 16.53 -9.28
C SER A 196 -2.73 16.39 -7.76
N GLU A 197 -3.90 16.23 -7.17
CA GLU A 197 -4.13 16.18 -5.73
C GLU A 197 -4.65 14.81 -5.33
N TYR A 198 -4.10 14.25 -4.24
CA TYR A 198 -4.71 13.17 -3.49
C TYR A 198 -5.41 13.76 -2.26
N LEU A 199 -6.68 13.43 -2.07
CA LEU A 199 -7.51 13.99 -1.00
C LEU A 199 -7.72 12.93 0.09
N ILE A 200 -7.61 13.36 1.34
CA ILE A 200 -7.95 12.55 2.52
C ILE A 200 -8.98 13.33 3.33
N ASP A 201 -10.18 12.76 3.41
CA ASP A 201 -11.29 13.28 4.21
C ASP A 201 -11.14 12.76 5.64
N ILE A 202 -11.04 13.67 6.60
CA ILE A 202 -10.83 13.38 8.02
C ILE A 202 -12.03 13.91 8.78
N GLN A 203 -12.79 13.00 9.37
CA GLN A 203 -13.97 13.31 10.15
C GLN A 203 -13.61 13.44 11.63
N PHE A 204 -14.09 14.53 12.27
CA PHE A 204 -14.04 14.74 13.70
C PHE A 204 -15.45 14.64 14.25
N ASP A 205 -15.72 13.53 14.93
CA ASP A 205 -16.98 13.29 15.62
C ASP A 205 -16.72 13.16 17.12
N LEU A 206 -17.60 13.72 17.92
CA LEU A 206 -17.69 13.45 19.35
C LEU A 206 -18.47 12.15 19.50
N THR A 207 -17.81 11.01 19.30
CA THR A 207 -18.41 9.76 19.76
C THR A 207 -18.51 9.85 21.28
N GLU A 208 -19.71 9.66 21.84
CA GLU A 208 -19.86 9.44 23.28
C GLU A 208 -18.94 8.27 23.65
N GLU A 209 -17.90 8.53 24.44
CA GLU A 209 -17.21 7.44 25.12
C GLU A 209 -18.25 6.83 26.07
N GLU A 210 -18.71 5.61 25.78
CA GLU A 210 -19.17 4.70 26.81
C GLU A 210 -18.03 4.57 27.82
N HIS A 211 -18.09 5.36 28.88
CA HIS A 211 -17.28 5.14 30.06
C HIS A 211 -17.63 3.76 30.61
N PRO A 212 -16.66 2.83 30.75
CA PRO A 212 -16.89 1.61 31.52
C PRO A 212 -17.22 1.92 32.99
#